data_AF-A0A7W9Y7L6-F1
#
_entry.id   AF-A0A7W9Y7L6-F1
#
_cell.length_a   1.000
_cell.length_b   1.000
_cell.length_c   1.000
_cell.angle_alpha   90.00
_cell.angle_beta   90.00
_cell.angle_gamma   90.00
#
_symmetry.space_group_name_H-M   'P 1'
#
loop_
_entity.id
_entity.type
_entity.pdbx_description
1 polymer ?
#
loop_
_entity_poly.entity_id
_entity_poly.type
_entity_poly.pdbx_seq_one_letter_code
_entity_poly.pdbx_strand_id
1 'polypeptide(L)'
;MQSSNARSGRNKLMLKLPALRDLLRSHVSDTIADLFESYDLATIALDRLRLERPTDVNRVHEYEDLCREIEREVSRYCSEMS
;
A
#
# COMPACT_ATOMS: atom_id res chain seq x y z
N MET A 1 -16.56 -7.16 -5.49
CA MET A 1 -15.90 -6.68 -6.74
C MET A 1 -14.82 -5.71 -6.29
N GLN A 2 -13.53 -6.00 -6.51
CA GLN A 2 -12.45 -5.14 -6.01
C GLN A 2 -12.53 -3.75 -6.68
N SER A 3 -12.38 -2.68 -5.91
CA SER A 3 -12.30 -1.32 -6.42
C SER A 3 -11.08 -1.17 -7.35
N SER A 4 -11.11 -0.17 -8.24
CA SER A 4 -9.94 0.15 -9.09
C SER A 4 -8.69 0.44 -8.25
N ASN A 5 -8.89 1.06 -7.11
CA ASN A 5 -7.85 1.47 -6.16
C ASN A 5 -7.22 0.23 -5.51
N ALA A 6 -8.04 -0.72 -5.03
CA ALA A 6 -7.54 -1.98 -4.47
C ALA A 6 -6.66 -2.75 -5.46
N ARG A 7 -7.03 -2.79 -6.74
CA ARG A 7 -6.21 -3.46 -7.77
C ARG A 7 -4.88 -2.76 -8.00
N SER A 8 -4.88 -1.42 -8.03
CA SER A 8 -3.67 -0.60 -8.19
C SER A 8 -2.73 -0.78 -6.99
N GLY A 9 -3.25 -0.64 -5.77
CA GLY A 9 -2.50 -0.80 -4.54
C GLY A 9 -1.88 -2.19 -4.40
N ARG A 10 -2.63 -3.24 -4.76
CA ARG A 10 -2.10 -4.61 -4.80
C ARG A 10 -0.89 -4.73 -5.72
N ASN A 11 -0.98 -4.17 -6.92
CA ASN A 11 0.14 -4.21 -7.88
C ASN A 11 1.37 -3.47 -7.33
N LYS A 12 1.18 -2.30 -6.70
CA LYS A 12 2.27 -1.55 -6.07
C LYS A 12 2.90 -2.36 -4.92
N LEU A 13 2.09 -2.98 -4.07
CA LEU A 13 2.57 -3.86 -2.99
C LEU A 13 3.32 -5.08 -3.53
N MET A 14 2.87 -5.71 -4.61
CA MET A 14 3.58 -6.84 -5.25
C MET A 14 4.96 -6.48 -5.81
N LEU A 15 5.19 -5.19 -6.11
CA LEU A 15 6.51 -4.67 -6.49
C LEU A 15 7.37 -4.39 -5.26
N LYS A 16 6.76 -3.88 -4.18
CA LYS A 16 7.44 -3.53 -2.93
C LYS A 16 7.77 -4.73 -2.04
N LEU A 17 6.91 -5.74 -2.05
CA LEU A 17 6.99 -6.95 -1.24
C LEU A 17 7.09 -8.18 -2.15
N PRO A 18 8.22 -8.35 -2.87
CA PRO A 18 8.35 -9.40 -3.89
C PRO A 18 8.20 -10.82 -3.32
N ALA A 19 8.60 -11.04 -2.06
CA ALA A 19 8.49 -12.33 -1.39
C ALA A 19 7.02 -12.76 -1.14
N LEU A 20 6.08 -11.80 -1.08
CA LEU A 20 4.67 -12.07 -0.82
C LEU A 20 3.82 -12.06 -2.10
N ARG A 21 4.45 -11.91 -3.28
CA ARG A 21 3.76 -11.68 -4.55
C ARG A 21 2.70 -12.73 -4.88
N ASP A 22 3.00 -14.01 -4.66
CA ASP A 22 2.08 -15.10 -4.97
C ASP A 22 0.91 -15.17 -3.98
N LEU A 23 1.16 -14.86 -2.71
CA LEU A 23 0.12 -14.73 -1.67
C LEU A 23 -0.83 -13.58 -2.00
N LEU A 24 -0.29 -12.38 -2.29
CA LEU A 24 -1.07 -11.19 -2.66
C LEU A 24 -1.87 -11.40 -3.95
N ARG A 25 -1.40 -12.23 -4.87
CA ARG A 25 -2.12 -12.55 -6.11
C ARG A 25 -3.32 -13.47 -5.86
N SER A 26 -3.15 -14.46 -4.98
CA SER A 26 -4.07 -15.59 -4.78
C SER A 26 -5.10 -15.34 -3.68
N HIS A 27 -4.74 -14.61 -2.62
CA HIS A 27 -5.56 -14.41 -1.44
C HIS A 27 -6.09 -12.98 -1.39
N VAL A 28 -7.38 -12.82 -1.71
CA VAL A 28 -8.08 -11.54 -1.61
C VAL A 28 -9.34 -11.74 -0.77
N SER A 29 -9.25 -11.39 0.51
CA SER A 29 -10.39 -11.11 1.38
C SER A 29 -10.75 -9.62 1.29
N ASP A 30 -11.91 -9.24 1.83
CA ASP A 30 -12.28 -7.82 1.92
C ASP A 30 -11.28 -7.05 2.81
N THR A 31 -10.82 -7.66 3.92
CA THR A 31 -9.85 -7.05 4.83
C THR A 31 -8.52 -6.68 4.16
N ILE A 32 -7.94 -7.58 3.36
CA ILE A 32 -6.69 -7.27 2.65
C ILE A 32 -6.93 -6.34 1.45
N ALA A 33 -8.12 -6.35 0.86
CA ALA A 33 -8.49 -5.42 -0.20
C ALA A 33 -8.54 -3.96 0.31
N ASP A 34 -9.01 -3.74 1.54
CA ASP A 34 -9.00 -2.42 2.18
C ASP A 34 -7.57 -1.90 2.43
N LEU A 35 -6.64 -2.80 2.81
CA LEU A 35 -5.22 -2.46 2.92
C LEU A 35 -4.62 -2.08 1.56
N PHE A 36 -5.03 -2.75 0.49
CA PHE A 36 -4.59 -2.40 -0.86
C PHE A 36 -5.09 -1.01 -1.27
N GLU A 37 -6.36 -0.72 -1.03
CA GLU A 37 -6.92 0.59 -1.33
C GLU A 37 -6.24 1.71 -0.52
N SER A 38 -6.02 1.47 0.78
CA SER A 38 -5.30 2.41 1.66
C SER A 38 -3.89 2.68 1.16
N TYR A 39 -3.17 1.63 0.70
CA TYR A 39 -1.83 1.78 0.13
C TYR A 39 -1.83 2.60 -1.17
N ASP A 40 -2.82 2.38 -2.04
CA ASP A 40 -2.94 3.13 -3.30
C ASP A 40 -3.16 4.63 -3.02
N LEU A 41 -4.07 4.94 -2.08
CA LEU A 41 -4.35 6.31 -1.67
C LEU A 41 -3.15 6.99 -1.02
N ALA A 42 -2.45 6.30 -0.11
CA ALA A 42 -1.26 6.82 0.56
C ALA A 42 -0.14 7.14 -0.45
N THR A 43 0.11 6.25 -1.41
CA THR A 43 1.13 6.46 -2.44
C THR A 43 0.76 7.59 -3.40
N ILE A 44 -0.51 7.72 -3.80
CA ILE A 44 -0.97 8.85 -4.63
C ILE A 44 -0.80 10.18 -3.90
N ALA A 45 -1.14 10.24 -2.61
CA ALA A 45 -0.99 11.44 -1.80
C ALA A 45 0.49 11.80 -1.63
N LEU A 46 1.35 10.82 -1.34
CA LEU A 46 2.80 11.02 -1.24
C LEU A 46 3.40 11.56 -2.55
N ASP A 47 3.00 11.01 -3.69
CA ASP A 47 3.46 11.48 -5.00
C ASP A 47 3.03 12.92 -5.26
N ARG A 48 1.80 13.31 -4.86
CA ARG A 48 1.35 14.71 -4.93
C ARG A 48 2.17 15.63 -4.05
N LEU A 49 2.41 15.26 -2.79
CA LEU A 49 3.21 16.04 -1.84
C LEU A 49 4.64 16.28 -2.34
N ARG A 50 5.26 15.28 -2.98
CA ARG A 50 6.60 15.41 -3.57
C ARG A 50 6.66 16.40 -4.74
N LEU A 51 5.54 16.57 -5.45
CA LEU A 51 5.42 17.50 -6.57
C LEU A 51 5.06 18.93 -6.13
N GLU A 52 4.55 19.12 -4.90
CA GLU A 52 4.20 20.43 -4.36
C GLU A 52 5.42 21.36 -4.22
N ARG A 53 5.19 22.67 -4.41
CA ARG A 53 6.20 23.74 -4.30
C ARG A 53 5.63 24.92 -3.49
N PRO A 54 6.24 25.28 -2.35
CA PRO A 54 7.37 24.60 -1.70
C PRO A 54 6.95 23.20 -1.19
N THR A 55 7.89 22.26 -1.16
CA THR A 55 7.64 20.91 -0.65
C THR A 55 7.57 20.92 0.86
N ASP A 56 6.48 20.39 1.42
CA ASP A 56 6.37 20.15 2.86
C ASP A 56 7.06 18.82 3.22
N VAL A 57 8.34 18.92 3.59
CA VAL A 57 9.19 17.75 3.89
C VAL A 57 8.64 16.93 5.07
N ASN A 58 8.01 17.58 6.05
CA ASN A 58 7.44 16.87 7.20
C ASN A 58 6.26 16.00 6.78
N ARG A 59 5.34 16.55 5.96
CA ARG A 59 4.23 15.76 5.41
C ARG A 59 4.69 14.64 4.50
N VAL A 60 5.75 14.86 3.71
CA VAL A 60 6.34 13.79 2.89
C VAL A 60 6.80 12.64 3.79
N HIS A 61 7.51 12.93 4.88
CA HIS A 61 7.95 11.88 5.82
C HIS A 61 6.80 11.17 6.51
N GLU A 62 5.76 11.89 6.95
CA GLU A 62 4.57 11.29 7.55
C GLU A 62 3.90 10.27 6.60
N TYR A 63 3.77 10.62 5.32
CA TYR A 63 3.19 9.72 4.32
C TYR A 63 4.12 8.57 3.93
N GLU A 64 5.43 8.75 3.97
CA GLU A 64 6.39 7.65 3.83
C GLU A 64 6.25 6.63 4.96
N ASP A 65 6.10 7.09 6.19
CA ASP A 65 5.92 6.22 7.36
C ASP A 65 4.56 5.52 7.33
N LEU A 66 3.50 6.21 6.90
CA LEU A 66 2.19 5.58 6.64
C LEU A 66 2.28 4.46 5.60
N CYS A 67 2.99 4.68 4.48
CA CYS A 67 3.20 3.63 3.48
C CYS A 67 3.91 2.41 4.08
N ARG A 68 4.95 2.63 4.89
CA ARG A 68 5.68 1.56 5.58
C ARG A 68 4.83 0.83 6.60
N GLU A 69 3.92 1.52 7.27
CA GLU A 69 2.98 0.91 8.22
C GLU A 69 2.03 -0.04 7.51
N ILE A 70 1.41 0.38 6.41
CA ILE A 70 0.53 -0.47 5.61
C ILE A 70 1.30 -1.68 5.04
N GLU A 71 2.55 -1.49 4.58
CA GLU A 71 3.41 -2.59 4.13
C GLU A 71 3.66 -3.64 5.24
N ARG A 72 3.85 -3.19 6.49
CA ARG A 72 4.00 -4.09 7.66
C ARG A 72 2.70 -4.82 7.97
N GLU A 73 1.57 -4.13 7.94
CA GLU A 73 0.26 -4.76 8.18
C GLU A 73 -0.05 -5.83 7.14
N VAL A 74 0.19 -5.55 5.86
CA VAL A 74 0.04 -6.54 4.77
C VAL A 74 0.96 -7.74 5.00
N SER A 75 2.21 -7.50 5.40
CA SER A 75 3.16 -8.58 5.67
C SER A 75 2.71 -9.46 6.84
N ARG A 76 2.22 -8.83 7.91
CA ARG A 76 1.67 -9.53 9.08
C ARG A 76 0.44 -10.35 8.71
N TYR A 77 -0.51 -9.77 7.98
CA TYR A 77 -1.70 -10.45 7.51
C TYR A 77 -1.33 -11.68 6.67
N CYS A 78 -0.37 -11.56 5.75
CA CYS A 78 0.11 -12.70 4.96
C CYS A 78 0.79 -13.78 5.82
N SER A 79 1.51 -13.42 6.88
CA SER A 79 2.13 -14.40 7.79
C SER A 79 1.14 -15.11 8.71
N GLU A 80 0.01 -14.48 9.03
CA GLU A 80 -1.04 -15.08 9.85
C GLU A 80 -1.93 -16.06 9.05
N MET A 81 -1.85 -16.01 7.71
CA MET A 81 -2.58 -16.89 6.79
C MET A 81 -1.76 -18.06 6.23
N SER A 82 -0.44 -18.10 6.48
CA SER A 82 0.45 -19.19 6.06
C SER A 82 0.49 -20.33 7.07
#